data_AF-A0A4C2ZJ38-F1
#
_entry.id   AF-A0A4C2ZJ38-F1
#
_cell.length_a   1.000
_cell.length_b   1.000
_cell.length_c   1.000
_cell.angle_alpha   90.00
_cell.angle_beta   90.00
_cell.angle_gamma   90.00
#
_symmetry.space_group_name_H-M   'P 1'
#
loop_
_entity.id
_entity.type
_entity.pdbx_description
1 polymer ?
#
loop_
_entity_poly.entity_id
_entity_poly.type
_entity_poly.pdbx_seq_one_letter_code
_entity_poly.pdbx_strand_id
1 'polypeptide(L)' 'MQWKIINGWYCVTACGFISWKFRTLQEGIKWAFVSKEARDVANDNEIWEG' A
#
# COMPACT_ATOMS: atom_id res chain seq x y z
N MET A 1 7.65 1.04 0.50
CA MET A 1 6.68 0.39 1.41
C MET A 1 7.27 -0.93 1.86
N GLN A 2 7.35 -1.18 3.16
CA GLN A 2 7.87 -2.45 3.70
C GLN A 2 6.78 -3.15 4.51
N TRP A 3 6.57 -4.43 4.22
CA TRP A 3 5.65 -5.29 4.96
C TRP A 3 6.33 -5.86 6.21
N LYS A 4 5.63 -5.83 7.34
CA LYS A 4 6.07 -6.41 8.61
C LYS A 4 4.89 -7.08 9.31
N ILE A 5 5.13 -8.22 9.96
CA ILE A 5 4.12 -8.85 10.82
C ILE A 5 4.40 -8.41 12.26
N ILE A 6 3.41 -7.79 12.90
CA ILE A 6 3.53 -7.28 14.29
C ILE A 6 2.31 -7.78 15.08
N ASN A 7 2.54 -8.54 16.15
CA ASN A 7 1.46 -9.10 16.99
C ASN A 7 0.38 -9.85 16.19
N GLY A 8 0.76 -10.57 15.13
CA GLY A 8 -0.16 -11.30 14.26
C GLY A 8 -0.92 -10.45 13.23
N TRP A 9 -0.63 -9.15 13.14
CA TRP A 9 -1.18 -8.25 12.14
C TRP A 9 -0.18 -8.03 10.99
N TYR A 10 -0.70 -7.94 9.77
CA TYR A 10 0.10 -7.58 8.59
C TYR A 10 0.15 -6.07 8.49
N CYS A 11 1.30 -5.48 8.81
CA CYS A 11 1.51 -4.05 8.83
C CYS A 11 2.35 -3.61 7.63
N VAL A 12 1.99 -2.47 7.05
CA VAL A 12 2.78 -1.80 6.01
C VAL A 12 3.35 -0.54 6.59
N THR A 13 4.66 -0.41 6.43
CA THR A 13 5.41 0.75 6.90
C THR A 13 5.86 1.61 5.71
N ALA A 14 5.71 2.92 5.86
CA ALA A 14 6.25 3.92 4.97
C ALA A 14 7.02 4.96 5.80
N CYS A 15 8.24 5.29 5.39
CA CYS A 15 9.11 6.24 6.08
C CYS A 15 9.31 5.97 7.59
N GLY A 16 9.34 4.70 8.00
CA GLY A 16 9.54 4.31 9.41
C GLY A 16 8.28 4.29 10.27
N PHE A 17 7.13 4.77 9.77
CA PHE A 17 5.85 4.71 10.47
C PHE A 17 4.96 3.59 9.94
N ILE A 18 4.10 3.03 10.80
CA ILE A 18 3.04 2.09 10.37
C ILE A 18 1.93 2.91 9.72
N SER A 19 1.76 2.74 8.42
CA SER A 19 0.76 3.46 7.63
C SER A 19 -0.52 2.65 7.48
N TRP A 20 -0.41 1.31 7.38
CA TRP A 20 -1.57 0.43 7.26
C TRP A 20 -1.39 -0.84 8.10
N LYS A 21 -2.50 -1.37 8.63
CA LYS A 21 -2.55 -2.68 9.31
C LYS A 21 -3.70 -3.51 8.77
N PHE A 22 -3.50 -4.82 8.65
CA PHE A 22 -4.49 -5.76 8.16
C PHE A 22 -4.60 -6.97 9.08
N ARG A 23 -5.84 -7.42 9.29
CA ARG A 23 -6.17 -8.64 10.05
C ARG A 23 -5.73 -9.88 9.32
N THR A 24 -5.89 -9.87 8.00
CA THR A 24 -5.65 -11.02 7.14
C THR A 24 -4.70 -10.65 6.01
N LEU A 25 -3.95 -11.63 5.52
CA LEU A 25 -3.05 -11.44 4.39
C LEU A 25 -3.82 -11.02 3.12
N GLN A 26 -5.01 -11.60 2.91
CA GLN A 26 -5.82 -11.34 1.72
C GLN A 26 -6.30 -9.89 1.65
N GLU A 27 -6.71 -9.28 2.77
CA GLU A 27 -7.04 -7.86 2.82
C GLU A 27 -5.82 -6.99 2.49
N GLY A 28 -4.66 -7.33 3.06
CA GLY A 28 -3.41 -6.61 2.79
C GLY A 28 -3.02 -6.67 1.32
N ILE A 29 -3.08 -7.85 0.70
CA ILE A 29 -2.79 -8.03 -0.72
C ILE A 29 -3.76 -7.22 -1.58
N LYS A 30 -5.07 -7.31 -1.31
CA LYS A 30 -6.10 -6.56 -2.06
C LYS A 30 -5.85 -5.06 -1.98
N TRP A 31 -5.55 -4.54 -0.79
CA TRP A 31 -5.17 -3.14 -0.62
C TRP A 31 -3.89 -2.77 -1.39
N ALA A 32 -2.89 -3.64 -1.40
CA ALA A 32 -1.62 -3.39 -2.09
C ALA A 32 -1.82 -3.21 -3.60
N PHE A 33 -2.65 -4.07 -4.20
CA PHE A 33 -3.03 -3.95 -5.60
C PHE A 33 -3.80 -2.67 -5.87
N VAL A 34 -4.87 -2.39 -5.12
CA VAL A 34 -5.65 -1.15 -5.29
C VAL A 34 -4.78 0.10 -5.15
N SER A 35 -3.87 0.10 -4.18
CA SER A 35 -2.94 1.23 -3.95
C SER A 35 -1.92 1.38 -5.07
N LYS A 36 -1.50 0.28 -5.70
CA LYS A 36 -0.66 0.31 -6.89
C LYS A 36 -1.41 0.91 -8.07
N GLU A 37 -2.62 0.42 -8.36
CA GLU A 37 -3.43 0.93 -9.47
C GLU A 37 -3.75 2.42 -9.29
N ALA A 38 -4.10 2.84 -8.07
CA ALA A 38 -4.35 4.25 -7.76
C ALA A 38 -3.10 5.12 -7.98
N ARG A 39 -1.91 4.60 -7.66
CA ARG A 39 -0.64 5.29 -7.89
C ARG A 39 -0.29 5.35 -9.38
N ASP A 40 -0.51 4.27 -10.12
CA ASP A 40 -0.22 4.21 -11.55
C ASP A 40 -1.17 5.17 -12.32
N VAL A 41 -2.45 5.24 -11.96
CA VAL A 41 -3.40 6.25 -12.49
C VAL A 41 -2.99 7.69 -12.14
N ALA A 42 -2.56 7.93 -10.90
CA ALA A 42 -2.08 9.25 -10.49
C ALA A 42 -0.83 9.68 -11.28
N ASN A 43 0.09 8.74 -11.52
CA ASN A 43 1.31 8.99 -12.28
C ASN A 43 1.04 9.16 -13.79
N ASP A 44 0.07 8.44 -14.35
CA ASP A 44 -0.36 8.63 -15.74
C ASP A 44 -0.95 10.04 -15.92
N ASN A 45 -1.79 10.52 -15.00
CA ASN A 45 -2.32 11.88 -15.08
C ASN A 45 -1.24 12.98 -15.06
N GLU A 46 -0.09 12.77 -14.41
CA GLU A 46 1.03 13.72 -14.47
C GLU A 46 1.74 13.72 -15.83
N ILE A 47 1.64 12.66 -16.63
CA ILE A 47 2.26 12.55 -17.96
C ILE A 47 1.43 13.28 -19.02
N TRP A 48 0.11 13.44 -18.83
CA TRP A 48 -0.78 14.06 -19.81
C TRP A 48 -1.04 15.57 -19.59
N GLU A 49 -0.55 16.17 -18.50
CA GLU A 49 -0.65 17.63 -18.24
C GLU A 49 0.67 18.41 -18.49
N GLY A 50 1.64 17.81 -19.20
CA GLY A 50 2.91 18.42 -19.60
C GLY A 50 2.92 19.00 -21.00
#